data_AF-A0A7D5TTK6-F1
#
_entry.id   AF-A0A7D5TTK6-F1
#
_cell.length_a   1.000
_cell.length_b   1.000
_cell.length_c   1.000
_cell.angle_alpha   90.00
_cell.angle_beta   90.00
_cell.angle_gamma   90.00
#
_symmetry.space_group_name_H-M   'P 1'
#
loop_
_entity.id
_entity.type
_entity.pdbx_description
1 polymer ?
#
loop_
_entity_poly.entity_id
_entity_poly.type
_entity_poly.pdbx_seq_one_letter_code
_entity_poly.pdbx_strand_id
1 'polypeptide(L)'
;MSEADSADPDARGSDEKGWRDRAETLVATWPRRIGAGLGALVGLFVLLYLLGIIGAPAAGLVDRGDWGKVTDDRTEIVTTVWVDNPNPIGVSLGDTVTADYDIRLNDVLLAEGEKSNISVPRGNSTEQLRTDVLNDRLADWWVRYVRSNETVAVDVNATLRVDTPIPVTHEVRRNRTMLTESTPVIDSLSASANRTSGTYTRSVGASEASDSVLEGVDLGETGSLTVGYEIERGWATWGDVTANRTTVVFHMRVHNPGDVPVPGSPEGIGVGIDLNDIPTFEADSGELSARNTESPLLIQPGETREVAFAVTMDNDRVDEWFTSHVRNGERTTVESRVQLVLANPVTGDSLRIPRDSATVYDCSFRTAILVDGQNTTSDCEPPSVPAGG
;
A
#
# COMPACT_ATOMS: atom_id res chain seq x y z
N MET A 1 -10.33 80.51 -12.55
CA MET A 1 -9.03 80.86 -13.14
C MET A 1 -7.97 80.03 -12.43
N SER A 2 -7.31 79.17 -13.21
CA SER A 2 -6.16 78.27 -12.99
C SER A 2 -6.23 77.28 -11.80
N GLU A 3 -6.43 75.98 -12.03
CA GLU A 3 -5.58 74.92 -12.65
C GLU A 3 -4.75 74.21 -11.56
N ALA A 4 -5.10 72.96 -11.21
CA ALA A 4 -4.55 71.67 -11.72
C ALA A 4 -3.33 71.26 -10.85
N ASP A 5 -3.01 70.00 -10.53
CA ASP A 5 -3.44 68.68 -10.95
C ASP A 5 -2.88 67.62 -9.95
N SER A 6 -3.53 66.46 -9.93
CA SER A 6 -3.02 65.08 -9.75
C SER A 6 -1.97 64.64 -8.69
N ALA A 7 -2.25 63.47 -8.11
CA ALA A 7 -1.43 62.69 -7.17
C ALA A 7 -0.52 61.67 -7.90
N ASP A 8 0.60 61.27 -7.28
CA ASP A 8 1.40 60.08 -7.67
C ASP A 8 2.27 59.55 -6.49
N PRO A 9 2.81 58.30 -6.51
CA PRO A 9 2.61 57.33 -5.44
C PRO A 9 3.91 56.52 -5.17
N ASP A 10 4.91 57.07 -4.50
CA ASP A 10 6.20 56.36 -4.33
C ASP A 10 6.63 56.27 -2.86
N ALA A 11 6.11 55.25 -2.18
CA ALA A 11 6.59 54.79 -0.87
C ALA A 11 7.05 53.32 -0.95
N ARG A 12 8.04 53.03 -1.81
CA ARG A 12 8.83 51.79 -1.81
C ARG A 12 10.26 52.09 -2.28
N GLY A 13 11.16 52.47 -1.37
CA GLY A 13 12.54 52.76 -1.76
C GLY A 13 13.57 52.92 -0.64
N SER A 14 13.27 52.57 0.61
CA SER A 14 14.18 52.86 1.74
C SER A 14 15.07 51.70 2.21
N ASP A 15 14.80 50.43 1.86
CA ASP A 15 15.56 49.29 2.40
C ASP A 15 16.69 48.79 1.48
N GLU A 16 16.72 49.23 0.21
CA GLU A 16 17.82 48.89 -0.72
C GLU A 16 19.11 49.69 -0.49
N LYS A 17 19.04 50.84 0.20
CA LYS A 17 20.23 51.67 0.45
C LYS A 17 21.07 51.17 1.64
N GLY A 18 20.42 50.61 2.66
CA GLY A 18 21.12 50.17 3.87
C GLY A 18 22.06 48.97 3.67
N TRP A 19 21.75 48.06 2.73
CA TRP A 19 22.63 46.94 2.40
C TRP A 19 23.77 47.33 1.47
N ARG A 20 23.52 48.25 0.52
CA ARG A 20 24.54 48.81 -0.38
C ARG A 20 25.61 49.56 0.42
N ASP A 21 25.22 50.40 1.37
CA ASP A 21 26.17 51.16 2.20
C ASP A 21 26.97 50.27 3.16
N ARG A 22 26.39 49.14 3.62
CA ARG A 22 27.07 48.14 4.46
C ARG A 22 28.01 47.23 3.67
N ALA A 23 27.70 46.92 2.41
CA ALA A 23 28.58 46.19 1.50
C ALA A 23 29.76 47.06 1.04
N GLU A 24 29.52 48.35 0.74
CA GLU A 24 30.57 49.28 0.33
C GLU A 24 31.58 49.56 1.45
N THR A 25 31.14 49.62 2.70
CA THR A 25 32.03 49.82 3.86
C THR A 25 32.87 48.60 4.22
N LEU A 26 32.39 47.38 3.96
CA LEU A 26 33.17 46.15 4.14
C LEU A 26 34.25 45.98 3.05
N VAL A 27 33.98 46.43 1.83
CA VAL A 27 34.96 46.43 0.72
C VAL A 27 36.03 47.53 0.89
N ALA A 28 35.69 48.64 1.56
CA ALA A 28 36.59 49.79 1.74
C ALA A 28 37.77 49.56 2.71
N THR A 29 37.71 48.54 3.58
CA THR A 29 38.80 48.23 4.54
C THR A 29 39.82 47.23 4.00
N TRP A 30 39.56 46.63 2.84
CA TRP A 30 40.47 45.66 2.25
C TRP A 30 41.55 46.40 1.42
N PRO A 31 42.85 46.08 1.59
CA PRO A 31 43.89 46.60 0.71
C PRO A 31 43.47 46.37 -0.74
N ARG A 32 43.52 47.39 -1.60
CA ARG A 32 43.09 47.34 -3.02
C ARG A 32 43.61 46.11 -3.80
N ARG A 33 44.71 45.50 -3.35
CA ARG A 33 45.28 44.26 -3.88
C ARG A 33 44.45 43.00 -3.56
N ILE A 34 43.74 42.95 -2.44
CA ILE A 34 42.86 41.83 -2.06
C ILE A 34 41.52 41.92 -2.80
N GLY A 35 40.93 43.11 -2.92
CA GLY A 35 39.73 43.33 -3.74
C GLY A 35 39.96 43.08 -5.24
N ALA A 36 41.11 43.50 -5.78
CA ALA A 36 41.51 43.18 -7.16
C ALA A 36 41.80 41.68 -7.36
N GLY A 37 42.36 41.00 -6.34
CA GLY A 37 42.60 39.57 -6.34
C GLY A 37 41.31 38.75 -6.42
N LEU A 38 40.28 39.11 -5.62
CA LEU A 38 38.96 38.48 -5.64
C LEU A 38 38.20 38.75 -6.94
N GLY A 39 38.20 39.99 -7.44
CA GLY A 39 37.56 40.32 -8.72
C GLY A 39 38.17 39.57 -9.90
N ALA A 40 39.50 39.40 -9.92
CA ALA A 40 40.19 38.60 -10.93
C ALA A 40 39.86 37.11 -10.82
N LEU A 41 39.70 36.58 -9.60
CA LEU A 41 39.33 35.19 -9.34
C LEU A 41 37.90 34.89 -9.78
N VAL A 42 36.94 35.76 -9.46
CA VAL A 42 35.54 35.65 -9.89
C VAL A 42 35.45 35.79 -11.41
N GLY A 43 36.15 36.76 -12.01
CA GLY A 43 36.23 36.93 -13.46
C GLY A 43 36.82 35.71 -14.18
N LEU A 44 37.83 35.06 -13.59
CA LEU A 44 38.41 33.81 -14.09
C LEU A 44 37.41 32.64 -14.00
N PHE A 45 36.70 32.48 -12.87
CA PHE A 45 35.67 31.44 -12.72
C PHE A 45 34.53 31.59 -13.73
N VAL A 46 34.05 32.82 -13.95
CA VAL A 46 33.04 33.12 -14.97
C VAL A 46 33.57 32.84 -16.37
N LEU A 47 34.82 33.21 -16.67
CA LEU A 47 35.46 32.91 -17.95
C LEU A 47 35.60 31.39 -18.18
N LEU A 48 36.02 30.63 -17.16
CA LEU A 48 36.14 29.16 -17.23
C LEU A 48 34.77 28.49 -17.39
N TYR A 49 33.72 29.03 -16.76
CA TYR A 49 32.34 28.58 -16.94
C TYR A 49 31.84 28.84 -18.37
N LEU A 50 32.05 30.05 -18.90
CA LEU A 50 31.68 30.41 -20.27
C LEU A 50 32.46 29.63 -21.35
N LEU A 51 33.69 29.21 -21.04
CA LEU A 51 34.52 28.37 -21.89
C LEU A 51 34.19 26.86 -21.76
N GLY A 52 33.25 26.46 -20.89
CA GLY A 52 32.89 25.06 -20.65
C GLY A 52 33.97 24.25 -19.93
N ILE A 53 34.94 24.92 -19.31
CA ILE A 53 36.05 24.30 -18.55
C ILE A 53 35.60 24.00 -17.11
N ILE A 54 34.66 24.76 -16.57
CA ILE A 54 33.99 24.55 -15.27
C ILE A 54 32.48 24.48 -15.53
N GLY A 55 31.76 23.53 -14.93
CA GLY A 55 30.33 23.33 -15.15
C GLY A 55 29.60 22.90 -13.88
N ALA A 56 28.27 23.09 -13.84
CA ALA A 56 27.45 22.55 -12.77
C ALA A 56 27.48 21.01 -12.84
N PRO A 57 27.65 20.31 -11.71
CA PRO A 57 27.58 18.86 -11.70
C PRO A 57 26.19 18.41 -12.14
N ALA A 58 26.12 17.35 -12.95
CA ALA A 58 24.86 16.70 -13.28
C ALA A 58 24.65 15.53 -12.31
N ALA A 59 23.41 15.29 -11.90
CA ALA A 59 23.06 14.16 -11.06
C ALA A 59 21.76 13.51 -11.51
N GLY A 60 21.62 12.22 -11.25
CA GLY A 60 20.41 11.46 -11.56
C GLY A 60 20.33 10.15 -10.79
N LEU A 61 19.21 9.47 -10.92
CA LEU A 61 18.98 8.14 -10.36
C LEU A 61 19.48 7.07 -11.34
N VAL A 62 20.32 6.15 -10.87
CA VAL A 62 20.65 4.90 -11.58
C VAL A 62 19.59 3.85 -11.25
N ASP A 63 19.33 3.70 -9.95
CA ASP A 63 18.39 2.76 -9.37
C ASP A 63 17.61 3.50 -8.28
N ARG A 64 16.29 3.34 -8.29
CA ARG A 64 15.38 4.07 -7.39
C ARG A 64 15.35 3.46 -5.98
N GLY A 65 15.69 2.19 -5.85
CA GLY A 65 15.63 1.51 -4.56
C GLY A 65 15.60 0.01 -4.73
N ASP A 66 16.59 -0.66 -4.16
CA ASP A 66 16.47 -2.08 -3.80
C ASP A 66 16.20 -2.20 -2.31
N TRP A 67 15.59 -3.30 -1.89
CA TRP A 67 15.52 -3.63 -0.48
C TRP A 67 16.92 -3.99 0.04
N GLY A 68 17.36 -3.28 1.07
CA GLY A 68 18.63 -3.48 1.75
C GLY A 68 18.52 -4.52 2.86
N LYS A 69 19.17 -4.23 3.99
CA LYS A 69 19.04 -5.10 5.17
C LYS A 69 17.63 -4.99 5.77
N VAL A 70 16.99 -6.14 5.99
CA VAL A 70 15.67 -6.23 6.63
C VAL A 70 15.79 -7.04 7.93
N THR A 71 15.54 -6.40 9.06
CA THR A 71 15.40 -7.01 10.39
C THR A 71 14.00 -6.77 10.91
N ASP A 72 13.67 -7.22 12.13
CA ASP A 72 12.31 -7.06 12.67
C ASP A 72 11.96 -5.58 12.93
N ASP A 73 12.94 -4.77 13.38
CA ASP A 73 12.71 -3.35 13.68
C ASP A 73 13.13 -2.39 12.55
N ARG A 74 13.65 -2.90 11.43
CA ARG A 74 14.29 -2.05 10.41
C ARG A 74 14.20 -2.67 9.02
N THR A 75 13.60 -1.93 8.11
CA THR A 75 13.61 -2.25 6.67
C THR A 75 14.41 -1.17 5.95
N GLU A 76 15.51 -1.53 5.32
CA GLU A 76 16.37 -0.58 4.60
C GLU A 76 16.00 -0.52 3.10
N ILE A 77 16.06 0.68 2.52
CA ILE A 77 15.99 0.93 1.08
C ILE A 77 17.36 1.44 0.63
N VAL A 78 17.88 0.86 -0.45
CA VAL A 78 19.17 1.22 -1.06
C VAL A 78 18.92 1.87 -2.41
N THR A 79 19.06 3.19 -2.48
CA THR A 79 18.91 3.95 -3.72
C THR A 79 20.29 4.20 -4.32
N THR A 80 20.46 4.02 -5.63
CA THR A 80 21.72 4.28 -6.31
C THR A 80 21.61 5.51 -7.19
N VAL A 81 22.43 6.51 -6.92
CA VAL A 81 22.49 7.77 -7.70
C VAL A 81 23.80 7.87 -8.45
N TRP A 82 23.80 8.56 -9.59
CA TRP A 82 25.01 8.94 -10.29
C TRP A 82 25.20 10.45 -10.24
N VAL A 83 26.46 10.87 -10.18
CA VAL A 83 26.88 12.26 -10.23
C VAL A 83 28.02 12.39 -11.21
N ASP A 84 27.87 13.25 -12.21
CA ASP A 84 28.94 13.62 -13.15
C ASP A 84 29.46 15.01 -12.82
N ASN A 85 30.73 15.07 -12.41
CA ASN A 85 31.41 16.31 -12.06
C ASN A 85 32.38 16.74 -13.19
N PRO A 86 32.01 17.72 -14.04
CA PRO A 86 32.83 18.13 -15.17
C PRO A 86 34.08 18.93 -14.79
N ASN A 87 34.26 19.28 -13.50
CA ASN A 87 35.26 20.24 -13.06
C ASN A 87 36.69 19.63 -13.00
N PRO A 88 37.70 20.23 -13.67
CA PRO A 88 38.99 19.62 -13.93
C PRO A 88 39.97 19.65 -12.74
N ILE A 89 39.76 20.57 -11.82
CA ILE A 89 40.41 20.61 -10.51
C ILE A 89 39.42 19.97 -9.56
N GLY A 90 39.86 19.03 -8.74
CA GLY A 90 39.07 18.54 -7.62
C GLY A 90 38.77 19.71 -6.68
N VAL A 91 37.71 20.47 -6.96
CA VAL A 91 36.81 20.86 -5.89
C VAL A 91 36.44 19.53 -5.28
N SER A 92 37.18 19.12 -4.25
CA SER A 92 36.73 18.11 -3.34
C SER A 92 35.42 18.66 -2.84
N LEU A 93 34.34 18.20 -3.47
CA LEU A 93 33.00 18.56 -3.08
C LEU A 93 32.74 18.15 -1.63
N GLY A 94 33.63 17.35 -1.03
CA GLY A 94 34.00 17.42 0.39
C GLY A 94 32.79 17.45 1.30
N ASP A 95 32.88 18.22 2.38
CA ASP A 95 31.81 18.40 3.35
C ASP A 95 30.67 19.33 2.85
N THR A 96 30.61 19.63 1.55
CA THR A 96 29.72 20.66 0.97
C THR A 96 28.60 20.12 0.11
N VAL A 97 28.55 18.80 -0.11
CA VAL A 97 27.45 18.16 -0.82
C VAL A 97 26.55 17.43 0.17
N THR A 98 25.30 17.87 0.18
CA THR A 98 24.22 17.27 0.97
C THR A 98 23.16 16.76 0.02
N ALA A 99 22.76 15.51 0.18
CA ALA A 99 21.61 14.92 -0.49
C ALA A 99 20.52 14.64 0.53
N ASP A 100 19.40 15.33 0.40
CA ASP A 100 18.15 15.03 1.09
C ASP A 100 17.33 14.12 0.17
N TYR A 101 16.65 13.13 0.74
CA TYR A 101 15.75 12.29 -0.03
C TYR A 101 14.56 11.86 0.81
N ASP A 102 13.42 11.68 0.15
CA ASP A 102 12.22 11.11 0.74
C ASP A 102 11.53 10.15 -0.23
N ILE A 103 10.83 9.16 0.35
CA ILE A 103 10.02 8.19 -0.37
C ILE A 103 8.63 8.20 0.26
N ARG A 104 7.63 8.48 -0.57
CA ARG A 104 6.22 8.42 -0.20
C ARG A 104 5.52 7.31 -0.97
N LEU A 105 4.72 6.51 -0.27
CA LEU A 105 3.78 5.60 -0.88
C LEU A 105 2.36 6.07 -0.57
N ASN A 106 1.53 6.27 -1.59
CA ASN A 106 0.17 6.78 -1.44
C ASN A 106 0.09 8.06 -0.56
N ASP A 107 1.02 8.98 -0.81
CA ASP A 107 1.23 10.24 -0.06
C ASP A 107 1.66 10.09 1.41
N VAL A 108 1.92 8.88 1.88
CA VAL A 108 2.48 8.61 3.23
C VAL A 108 3.99 8.56 3.13
N LEU A 109 4.67 9.41 3.91
CA LEU A 109 6.13 9.39 4.05
C LEU A 109 6.56 8.10 4.73
N LEU A 110 7.23 7.22 3.98
CA LEU A 110 7.74 5.95 4.49
C LEU A 110 9.24 5.97 4.72
N ALA A 111 9.99 6.82 4.04
CA ALA A 111 11.42 6.88 4.23
C ALA A 111 11.88 8.33 4.02
N GLU A 112 12.78 8.80 4.88
CA GLU A 112 13.42 10.11 4.76
C GLU A 112 14.87 9.96 5.22
N GLY A 113 15.78 10.66 4.58
CA GLY A 113 17.13 10.76 5.09
C GLY A 113 17.95 11.84 4.42
N GLU A 114 19.08 12.11 5.06
CA GLU A 114 20.05 13.11 4.64
C GLU A 114 21.42 12.43 4.61
N LYS A 115 22.16 12.63 3.52
CA LYS A 115 23.57 12.25 3.43
C LYS A 115 24.40 13.50 3.14
N SER A 116 25.17 13.93 4.12
CA SER A 116 26.18 14.97 3.98
C SER A 116 27.54 14.37 3.62
N ASN A 117 28.46 15.24 3.22
CA ASN A 117 29.86 14.91 2.93
C ASN A 117 30.04 13.90 1.79
N ILE A 118 29.19 14.00 0.75
CA ILE A 118 29.29 13.11 -0.41
C ILE A 118 30.53 13.48 -1.23
N SER A 119 31.49 12.57 -1.27
CA SER A 119 32.69 12.73 -2.09
C SER A 119 32.37 12.50 -3.56
N VAL A 120 32.25 13.57 -4.34
CA VAL A 120 32.04 13.49 -5.79
C VAL A 120 33.37 13.72 -6.53
N PRO A 121 34.11 12.66 -6.92
CA PRO A 121 35.34 12.79 -7.69
C PRO A 121 35.04 13.39 -9.08
N ARG A 122 36.10 13.82 -9.78
CA ARG A 122 35.96 14.30 -11.16
C ARG A 122 35.42 13.19 -12.07
N GLY A 123 34.49 13.56 -12.96
CA GLY A 123 33.83 12.65 -13.90
C GLY A 123 32.62 11.96 -13.27
N ASN A 124 32.19 10.86 -13.89
CA ASN A 124 31.02 10.11 -13.47
C ASN A 124 31.36 9.23 -12.25
N SER A 125 30.53 9.32 -11.22
CA SER A 125 30.61 8.57 -9.98
C SER A 125 29.23 8.06 -9.59
N THR A 126 29.19 6.93 -8.90
CA THR A 126 27.95 6.30 -8.43
C THR A 126 28.00 6.19 -6.91
N GLU A 127 26.92 6.58 -6.24
CA GLU A 127 26.81 6.58 -4.78
C GLU A 127 25.55 5.84 -4.35
N GLN A 128 25.67 5.03 -3.29
CA GLN A 128 24.54 4.38 -2.65
C GLN A 128 24.08 5.19 -1.44
N LEU A 129 22.78 5.46 -1.41
CA LEU A 129 22.05 6.06 -0.31
C LEU A 129 21.28 4.93 0.39
N ARG A 130 21.38 4.87 1.71
CA ARG A 130 20.68 3.88 2.53
C ARG A 130 19.73 4.61 3.45
N THR A 131 18.48 4.18 3.44
CA THR A 131 17.39 4.80 4.17
C THR A 131 16.63 3.75 4.94
N ASP A 132 16.17 4.09 6.13
CA ASP A 132 15.30 3.22 6.90
C ASP A 132 13.83 3.59 6.67
N VAL A 133 13.01 2.56 6.48
CA VAL A 133 11.56 2.70 6.47
C VAL A 133 11.08 3.05 7.88
N LEU A 134 10.19 4.02 7.96
CA LEU A 134 9.48 4.45 9.16
C LEU A 134 8.35 3.45 9.44
N ASN A 135 8.65 2.37 10.16
CA ASN A 135 7.68 1.29 10.44
C ASN A 135 6.37 1.79 11.08
N ASP A 136 6.44 2.79 11.97
CA ASP A 136 5.26 3.42 12.59
C ASP A 136 4.30 4.08 11.58
N ARG A 137 4.72 4.29 10.33
CA ARG A 137 3.91 4.85 9.24
C ARG A 137 3.26 3.79 8.36
N LEU A 138 3.59 2.52 8.54
CA LEU A 138 3.08 1.43 7.69
C LEU A 138 1.57 1.23 7.88
N ALA A 139 1.05 1.38 9.10
CA ALA A 139 -0.40 1.36 9.34
C ALA A 139 -1.13 2.50 8.60
N ASP A 140 -0.60 3.73 8.65
CA ASP A 140 -1.15 4.87 7.91
C ASP A 140 -1.11 4.63 6.39
N TRP A 141 -0.01 4.08 5.87
CA TRP A 141 0.13 3.69 4.47
C TRP A 141 -0.87 2.62 4.08
N TRP A 142 -1.05 1.59 4.90
CA TRP A 142 -2.00 0.51 4.64
C TRP A 142 -3.44 1.02 4.50
N VAL A 143 -3.86 1.95 5.36
CA VAL A 143 -5.17 2.61 5.21
C VAL A 143 -5.31 3.29 3.85
N ARG A 144 -4.26 3.97 3.38
CA ARG A 144 -4.27 4.61 2.06
C ARG A 144 -4.26 3.57 0.93
N TYR A 145 -3.50 2.50 1.08
CA TYR A 145 -3.45 1.39 0.14
C TYR A 145 -4.82 0.72 -0.05
N VAL A 146 -5.50 0.38 1.04
CA VAL A 146 -6.86 -0.18 1.02
C VAL A 146 -7.84 0.78 0.37
N ARG A 147 -7.82 2.07 0.73
CA ARG A 147 -8.70 3.11 0.14
C ARG A 147 -8.44 3.35 -1.34
N SER A 148 -7.21 3.11 -1.79
CA SER A 148 -6.80 3.18 -3.19
C SER A 148 -7.05 1.88 -3.94
N ASN A 149 -7.87 0.96 -3.39
CA ASN A 149 -8.15 -0.35 -3.97
C ASN A 149 -6.86 -1.10 -4.34
N GLU A 150 -5.92 -1.13 -3.40
CA GLU A 150 -4.60 -1.77 -3.53
C GLU A 150 -3.66 -1.18 -4.59
N THR A 151 -4.02 -0.03 -5.17
CA THR A 151 -3.11 0.73 -6.02
C THR A 151 -2.00 1.38 -5.17
N VAL A 152 -0.77 1.32 -5.67
CA VAL A 152 0.40 1.94 -5.02
C VAL A 152 0.96 3.05 -5.91
N ALA A 153 0.84 4.29 -5.47
CA ALA A 153 1.54 5.44 -6.01
C ALA A 153 2.84 5.66 -5.24
N VAL A 154 3.97 5.42 -5.91
CA VAL A 154 5.32 5.68 -5.41
C VAL A 154 5.74 7.08 -5.84
N ASP A 155 6.16 7.92 -4.90
CA ASP A 155 6.77 9.23 -5.15
C ASP A 155 8.13 9.29 -4.44
N VAL A 156 9.20 9.42 -5.22
CA VAL A 156 10.58 9.54 -4.73
C VAL A 156 11.07 10.93 -5.08
N ASN A 157 11.49 11.67 -4.05
CA ASN A 157 12.11 12.98 -4.20
C ASN A 157 13.53 12.94 -3.65
N ALA A 158 14.45 13.52 -4.39
CA ALA A 158 15.81 13.76 -3.92
C ALA A 158 16.22 15.19 -4.26
N THR A 159 16.84 15.86 -3.30
CA THR A 159 17.40 17.20 -3.47
C THR A 159 18.89 17.12 -3.20
N LEU A 160 19.69 17.41 -4.21
CA LEU A 160 21.13 17.55 -4.08
C LEU A 160 21.47 19.03 -3.92
N ARG A 161 22.10 19.39 -2.81
CA ARG A 161 22.61 20.73 -2.54
C ARG A 161 24.13 20.72 -2.57
N VAL A 162 24.71 21.70 -3.26
CA VAL A 162 26.14 21.88 -3.37
C VAL A 162 26.50 23.27 -2.85
N ASP A 163 27.10 23.32 -1.67
CA ASP A 163 27.48 24.54 -0.98
C ASP A 163 28.84 25.06 -1.48
N THR A 164 28.81 25.72 -2.64
CA THR A 164 29.95 26.49 -3.17
C THR A 164 29.69 27.99 -3.03
N PRO A 165 30.67 28.89 -3.31
CA PRO A 165 30.42 30.33 -3.36
C PRO A 165 29.24 30.75 -4.26
N ILE A 166 28.85 29.88 -5.20
CA ILE A 166 27.58 29.94 -5.92
C ILE A 166 26.82 28.64 -5.57
N PRO A 167 25.80 28.68 -4.69
CA PRO A 167 25.08 27.47 -4.33
C PRO A 167 24.32 26.92 -5.54
N VAL A 168 24.37 25.59 -5.70
CA VAL A 168 23.63 24.89 -6.75
C VAL A 168 22.70 23.87 -6.11
N THR A 169 21.47 23.81 -6.60
CA THR A 169 20.47 22.82 -6.15
C THR A 169 19.95 22.05 -7.36
N HIS A 170 19.91 20.73 -7.23
CA HIS A 170 19.32 19.84 -8.22
C HIS A 170 18.24 19.00 -7.58
N GLU A 171 17.04 19.09 -8.12
CA GLU A 171 15.89 18.30 -7.68
C GLU A 171 15.66 17.15 -8.66
N VAL A 172 15.44 15.97 -8.10
CA VAL A 172 15.09 14.77 -8.85
C VAL A 172 13.79 14.25 -8.27
N ARG A 173 12.75 14.25 -9.09
CA ARG A 173 11.45 13.65 -8.75
C ARG A 173 11.14 12.49 -9.67
N ARG A 174 10.67 11.39 -9.10
CA ARG A 174 10.17 10.22 -9.84
C ARG A 174 8.86 9.78 -9.22
N ASN A 175 7.85 9.61 -10.08
CA ASN A 175 6.57 9.05 -9.70
C ASN A 175 6.29 7.79 -10.51
N ARG A 176 5.57 6.84 -9.91
CA ARG A 176 5.06 5.65 -10.60
C ARG A 176 3.82 5.16 -9.89
N THR A 177 2.86 4.67 -10.66
CA THR A 177 1.73 3.93 -10.12
C THR A 177 1.89 2.45 -10.45
N MET A 178 1.54 1.58 -9.51
CA MET A 178 1.62 0.13 -9.59
C MET A 178 0.30 -0.49 -9.13
N LEU A 179 0.12 -1.77 -9.45
CA LEU A 179 -1.07 -2.55 -9.09
C LEU A 179 -2.38 -1.93 -9.61
N THR A 180 -2.36 -1.28 -10.78
CA THR A 180 -3.55 -0.63 -11.36
C THR A 180 -4.57 -1.64 -11.89
N GLU A 181 -4.12 -2.85 -12.23
CA GLU A 181 -4.92 -3.91 -12.85
C GLU A 181 -4.96 -5.18 -11.97
N SER A 182 -4.59 -5.08 -10.69
CA SER A 182 -4.45 -6.23 -9.79
C SER A 182 -4.70 -5.84 -8.35
N THR A 183 -5.41 -6.68 -7.60
CA THR A 183 -5.72 -6.49 -6.18
C THR A 183 -5.21 -7.69 -5.38
N PRO A 184 -3.89 -7.87 -5.22
CA PRO A 184 -3.30 -9.11 -4.71
C PRO A 184 -3.89 -9.61 -3.38
N VAL A 185 -4.22 -8.71 -2.45
CA VAL A 185 -4.82 -9.08 -1.17
C VAL A 185 -6.27 -9.51 -1.37
N ILE A 186 -7.14 -8.68 -1.94
CA ILE A 186 -8.54 -9.05 -2.18
C ILE A 186 -8.70 -10.24 -3.13
N ASP A 187 -7.81 -10.40 -4.11
CA ASP A 187 -7.80 -11.56 -5.01
C ASP A 187 -7.52 -12.84 -4.21
N SER A 188 -6.56 -12.80 -3.28
CA SER A 188 -6.28 -13.92 -2.37
C SER A 188 -7.42 -14.25 -1.42
N LEU A 189 -8.06 -13.22 -0.85
CA LEU A 189 -9.21 -13.39 0.03
C LEU A 189 -10.43 -13.89 -0.75
N SER A 190 -10.61 -13.43 -1.99
CA SER A 190 -11.67 -13.88 -2.89
C SER A 190 -11.46 -15.33 -3.31
N ALA A 191 -10.22 -15.73 -3.62
CA ALA A 191 -9.88 -17.11 -3.92
C ALA A 191 -10.15 -18.02 -2.71
N SER A 192 -9.76 -17.60 -1.51
CA SER A 192 -10.06 -18.30 -0.25
C SER A 192 -11.56 -18.48 -0.04
N ALA A 193 -12.34 -17.41 -0.17
CA ALA A 193 -13.80 -17.45 -0.07
C ALA A 193 -14.40 -18.42 -1.10
N ASN A 194 -13.89 -18.39 -2.33
CA ASN A 194 -14.38 -19.27 -3.38
C ASN A 194 -14.04 -20.75 -3.16
N ARG A 195 -13.03 -21.09 -2.34
CA ARG A 195 -12.78 -22.50 -1.98
C ARG A 195 -13.90 -23.12 -1.15
N THR A 196 -14.80 -22.31 -0.61
CA THR A 196 -16.05 -22.79 0.00
C THR A 196 -17.11 -23.17 -1.03
N SER A 197 -16.88 -22.97 -2.34
CA SER A 197 -17.82 -23.37 -3.38
C SER A 197 -18.03 -24.88 -3.37
N GLY A 198 -19.29 -25.32 -3.43
CA GLY A 198 -19.65 -26.73 -3.41
C GLY A 198 -21.04 -26.98 -2.88
N THR A 199 -21.48 -28.23 -2.98
CA THR A 199 -22.78 -28.68 -2.51
C THR A 199 -22.65 -29.36 -1.14
N TYR A 200 -23.41 -28.88 -0.17
CA TYR A 200 -23.38 -29.31 1.24
C TYR A 200 -24.77 -29.79 1.68
N THR A 201 -25.32 -30.81 1.03
CA THR A 201 -26.66 -31.37 1.31
C THR A 201 -26.65 -32.67 2.10
N ARG A 202 -27.59 -32.83 3.04
CA ARG A 202 -27.77 -34.02 3.86
C ARG A 202 -29.19 -34.53 3.68
N SER A 203 -29.34 -35.85 3.59
CA SER A 203 -30.64 -36.51 3.67
C SER A 203 -31.02 -36.71 5.13
N VAL A 204 -32.23 -36.29 5.50
CA VAL A 204 -32.80 -36.42 6.85
C VAL A 204 -34.09 -37.25 6.75
N GLY A 205 -34.27 -38.24 7.61
CA GLY A 205 -35.50 -39.04 7.59
C GLY A 205 -36.70 -38.23 8.04
N ALA A 206 -37.89 -38.49 7.47
CA ALA A 206 -39.11 -37.80 7.87
C ALA A 206 -39.44 -37.96 9.37
N SER A 207 -39.00 -39.06 9.99
CA SER A 207 -39.15 -39.30 11.43
C SER A 207 -38.31 -38.37 12.32
N GLU A 208 -37.28 -37.74 11.76
CA GLU A 208 -36.40 -36.79 12.46
C GLU A 208 -36.85 -35.34 12.28
N ALA A 209 -37.79 -35.08 11.36
CA ALA A 209 -38.35 -33.77 11.09
C ALA A 209 -39.57 -33.51 11.97
N SER A 210 -39.78 -32.25 12.35
CA SER A 210 -41.03 -31.83 13.02
C SER A 210 -42.20 -31.78 12.03
N ASP A 211 -43.42 -32.06 12.49
CA ASP A 211 -44.64 -32.03 11.65
C ASP A 211 -44.83 -30.69 10.92
N SER A 212 -44.41 -29.57 11.53
CA SER A 212 -44.45 -28.24 10.91
C SER A 212 -43.51 -28.06 9.72
N VAL A 213 -42.38 -28.79 9.69
CA VAL A 213 -41.43 -28.77 8.57
C VAL A 213 -41.92 -29.63 7.41
N LEU A 214 -42.70 -30.67 7.73
CA LEU A 214 -43.27 -31.60 6.75
C LEU A 214 -44.54 -31.06 6.06
N GLU A 215 -45.11 -29.97 6.57
CA GLU A 215 -46.33 -29.39 6.02
C GLU A 215 -46.09 -28.85 4.60
N GLY A 216 -46.65 -29.54 3.61
CA GLY A 216 -46.55 -29.16 2.20
C GLY A 216 -45.32 -29.69 1.46
N VAL A 217 -44.53 -30.58 2.08
CA VAL A 217 -43.37 -31.20 1.43
C VAL A 217 -43.74 -32.60 0.88
N ASP A 218 -43.41 -32.85 -0.39
CA ASP A 218 -43.59 -34.17 -1.01
C ASP A 218 -42.39 -35.06 -0.67
N LEU A 219 -42.60 -36.00 0.24
CA LEU A 219 -41.55 -36.90 0.76
C LEU A 219 -41.15 -38.03 -0.20
N GLY A 220 -41.83 -38.15 -1.35
CA GLY A 220 -41.60 -39.21 -2.32
C GLY A 220 -41.68 -40.62 -1.71
N GLU A 221 -41.06 -41.60 -2.37
CA GLU A 221 -41.05 -42.99 -1.90
C GLU A 221 -39.99 -43.27 -0.81
N THR A 222 -38.96 -42.42 -0.70
CA THR A 222 -37.84 -42.65 0.22
C THR A 222 -38.13 -42.19 1.64
N GLY A 223 -39.15 -41.35 1.86
CA GLY A 223 -39.50 -40.85 3.18
C GLY A 223 -38.40 -39.98 3.82
N SER A 224 -37.64 -39.26 2.98
CA SER A 224 -36.48 -38.46 3.40
C SER A 224 -36.48 -37.09 2.73
N LEU A 225 -35.99 -36.08 3.45
CA LEU A 225 -35.82 -34.71 2.98
C LEU A 225 -34.36 -34.42 2.69
N THR A 226 -34.10 -33.62 1.66
CA THR A 226 -32.79 -33.02 1.41
C THR A 226 -32.75 -31.64 2.07
N VAL A 227 -31.76 -31.42 2.94
CA VAL A 227 -31.49 -30.12 3.55
C VAL A 227 -30.04 -29.74 3.35
N GLY A 228 -29.77 -28.48 3.02
CA GLY A 228 -28.43 -27.95 2.94
C GLY A 228 -28.30 -26.78 1.99
N TYR A 229 -27.07 -26.51 1.60
CA TYR A 229 -26.70 -25.33 0.84
C TYR A 229 -25.80 -25.73 -0.31
N GLU A 230 -25.88 -24.99 -1.41
CA GLU A 230 -24.87 -24.97 -2.46
C GLU A 230 -24.25 -23.57 -2.50
N ILE A 231 -22.94 -23.49 -2.33
CA ILE A 231 -22.20 -22.24 -2.54
C ILE A 231 -21.75 -22.23 -4.00
N GLU A 232 -22.41 -21.40 -4.81
CA GLU A 232 -22.08 -21.26 -6.24
C GLU A 232 -20.77 -20.49 -6.43
N ARG A 233 -20.53 -19.47 -5.60
CA ARG A 233 -19.34 -18.62 -5.67
C ARG A 233 -19.09 -17.88 -4.36
N GLY A 234 -17.83 -17.74 -3.98
CA GLY A 234 -17.37 -16.83 -2.93
C GLY A 234 -16.44 -15.74 -3.48
N TRP A 235 -16.48 -14.53 -2.91
CA TRP A 235 -15.51 -13.47 -3.18
C TRP A 235 -15.37 -12.53 -1.96
N ALA A 236 -14.40 -11.62 -2.00
CA ALA A 236 -14.15 -10.63 -0.96
C ALA A 236 -14.13 -9.23 -1.54
N THR A 237 -14.46 -8.23 -0.73
CA THR A 237 -14.31 -6.81 -1.03
C THR A 237 -13.80 -6.06 0.20
N TRP A 238 -13.19 -4.90 0.01
CA TRP A 238 -12.87 -4.01 1.11
C TRP A 238 -14.14 -3.38 1.70
N GLY A 239 -14.23 -3.38 3.02
CA GLY A 239 -15.22 -2.61 3.78
C GLY A 239 -14.62 -1.33 4.36
N ASP A 240 -15.11 -0.94 5.54
CA ASP A 240 -14.61 0.24 6.25
C ASP A 240 -13.16 0.07 6.70
N VAL A 241 -12.36 1.13 6.53
CA VAL A 241 -10.96 1.19 6.96
C VAL A 241 -10.66 2.46 7.75
N THR A 242 -10.05 2.26 8.91
CA THR A 242 -9.64 3.27 9.89
C THR A 242 -8.18 3.05 10.27
N ALA A 243 -7.61 3.92 11.10
CA ALA A 243 -6.19 3.82 11.49
C ALA A 243 -5.84 2.45 12.12
N ASN A 244 -6.69 1.93 13.01
CA ASN A 244 -6.42 0.69 13.76
C ASN A 244 -7.18 -0.53 13.25
N ARG A 245 -8.05 -0.38 12.25
CA ARG A 245 -8.93 -1.46 11.80
C ARG A 245 -9.22 -1.40 10.32
N THR A 246 -9.08 -2.54 9.67
CA THR A 246 -9.53 -2.76 8.28
C THR A 246 -10.60 -3.84 8.26
N THR A 247 -11.69 -3.59 7.52
CA THR A 247 -12.79 -4.55 7.35
C THR A 247 -12.70 -5.18 5.96
N VAL A 248 -12.88 -6.48 5.88
CA VAL A 248 -13.12 -7.23 4.65
C VAL A 248 -14.55 -7.74 4.68
N VAL A 249 -15.28 -7.56 3.60
CA VAL A 249 -16.62 -8.13 3.41
C VAL A 249 -16.49 -9.32 2.48
N PHE A 250 -16.79 -10.49 2.99
CA PHE A 250 -16.90 -11.70 2.20
C PHE A 250 -18.32 -11.86 1.72
N HIS A 251 -18.47 -12.20 0.45
CA HIS A 251 -19.74 -12.42 -0.22
C HIS A 251 -19.80 -13.85 -0.71
N MET A 252 -20.98 -14.46 -0.60
CA MET A 252 -21.23 -15.80 -1.09
C MET A 252 -22.58 -15.86 -1.78
N ARG A 253 -22.60 -16.43 -2.97
CA ARG A 253 -23.83 -16.74 -3.70
C ARG A 253 -24.28 -18.15 -3.30
N VAL A 254 -25.35 -18.21 -2.51
CA VAL A 254 -25.84 -19.42 -1.86
C VAL A 254 -27.17 -19.83 -2.47
N HIS A 255 -27.21 -21.02 -3.05
CA HIS A 255 -28.39 -21.69 -3.55
C HIS A 255 -28.92 -22.69 -2.53
N ASN A 256 -30.25 -22.84 -2.43
CA ASN A 256 -30.88 -23.90 -1.66
C ASN A 256 -31.35 -25.02 -2.62
N PRO A 257 -30.55 -26.08 -2.79
CA PRO A 257 -30.93 -27.25 -3.60
C PRO A 257 -31.84 -28.25 -2.84
N GLY A 258 -32.20 -27.95 -1.59
CA GLY A 258 -32.98 -28.83 -0.72
C GLY A 258 -34.49 -28.66 -0.85
N ASP A 259 -35.23 -29.47 -0.11
CA ASP A 259 -36.69 -29.57 -0.14
C ASP A 259 -37.37 -28.62 0.87
N VAL A 260 -36.59 -28.00 1.75
CA VAL A 260 -37.08 -27.15 2.85
C VAL A 260 -36.38 -25.79 2.85
N PRO A 261 -37.02 -24.70 3.34
CA PRO A 261 -36.37 -23.42 3.50
C PRO A 261 -35.20 -23.49 4.49
N VAL A 262 -34.10 -22.82 4.19
CA VAL A 262 -32.89 -22.79 5.03
C VAL A 262 -32.55 -21.36 5.48
N PRO A 263 -31.95 -21.14 6.67
CA PRO A 263 -31.51 -19.82 7.08
C PRO A 263 -30.47 -19.23 6.13
N GLY A 264 -30.65 -17.99 5.71
CA GLY A 264 -29.74 -17.24 4.86
C GLY A 264 -28.66 -16.46 5.61
N SER A 265 -28.53 -16.67 6.92
CA SER A 265 -27.45 -16.08 7.73
C SER A 265 -26.77 -17.19 8.52
N PRO A 266 -25.42 -17.25 8.53
CA PRO A 266 -24.69 -18.19 9.36
C PRO A 266 -24.90 -17.87 10.86
N GLU A 267 -24.94 -18.91 11.68
CA GLU A 267 -24.94 -18.81 13.15
C GLU A 267 -23.58 -18.34 13.66
N GLY A 268 -22.50 -18.74 12.96
CA GLY A 268 -21.15 -18.35 13.28
C GLY A 268 -20.23 -18.46 12.08
N ILE A 269 -19.09 -17.78 12.19
CA ILE A 269 -17.99 -17.89 11.26
C ILE A 269 -16.66 -17.96 12.02
N GLY A 270 -15.82 -18.89 11.58
CA GLY A 270 -14.39 -18.94 11.89
C GLY A 270 -13.59 -18.50 10.67
N VAL A 271 -12.84 -17.42 10.79
CA VAL A 271 -11.85 -16.97 9.80
C VAL A 271 -10.51 -16.80 10.49
N GLY A 272 -9.49 -17.47 9.98
CA GLY A 272 -8.09 -17.21 10.30
C GLY A 272 -7.30 -17.06 9.01
N ILE A 273 -6.66 -15.91 8.82
CA ILE A 273 -5.81 -15.64 7.66
C ILE A 273 -4.46 -15.16 8.16
N ASP A 274 -3.45 -15.92 7.79
CA ASP A 274 -2.05 -15.68 8.11
C ASP A 274 -1.34 -15.24 6.83
N LEU A 275 -0.59 -14.14 6.91
CA LEU A 275 0.23 -13.62 5.81
C LEU A 275 1.70 -13.76 6.20
N ASN A 276 2.44 -14.66 5.54
CA ASN A 276 3.78 -15.07 5.95
C ASN A 276 3.85 -15.54 7.42
N ASP A 277 2.93 -16.41 7.82
CA ASP A 277 2.80 -16.95 9.20
C ASP A 277 2.44 -15.90 10.27
N ILE A 278 2.09 -14.67 9.86
CA ILE A 278 1.66 -13.59 10.75
C ILE A 278 0.13 -13.53 10.72
N PRO A 279 -0.56 -13.77 11.85
CA PRO A 279 -2.01 -13.66 11.92
C PRO A 279 -2.45 -12.21 11.65
N THR A 280 -3.29 -12.03 10.64
CA THR A 280 -3.75 -10.70 10.21
C THR A 280 -5.25 -10.55 10.35
N PHE A 281 -6.03 -11.48 9.79
CA PHE A 281 -7.48 -11.50 9.96
C PHE A 281 -7.86 -12.66 10.86
N GLU A 282 -8.44 -12.34 12.02
CA GLU A 282 -9.03 -13.33 12.92
C GLU A 282 -10.46 -12.92 13.22
N ALA A 283 -11.39 -13.84 12.98
CA ALA A 283 -12.75 -13.75 13.48
C ALA A 283 -13.16 -15.11 14.01
N ASP A 284 -13.22 -15.24 15.33
CA ASP A 284 -13.94 -16.31 16.01
C ASP A 284 -15.24 -15.72 16.57
N SER A 285 -16.24 -15.62 15.72
CA SER A 285 -17.59 -15.36 16.21
C SER A 285 -18.22 -16.69 16.62
N GLY A 286 -18.05 -17.06 17.89
CA GLY A 286 -18.79 -18.17 18.50
C GLY A 286 -20.31 -17.94 18.47
N GLU A 287 -20.73 -16.69 18.38
CA GLU A 287 -22.08 -16.24 18.06
C GLU A 287 -21.90 -14.91 17.34
N LEU A 288 -22.23 -14.82 16.04
CA LEU A 288 -22.33 -13.50 15.42
C LEU A 288 -23.36 -12.72 16.24
N SER A 289 -22.97 -11.55 16.75
CA SER A 289 -23.87 -10.62 17.43
C SER A 289 -24.91 -10.14 16.43
N ALA A 290 -25.94 -10.96 16.20
CA ALA A 290 -27.08 -10.64 15.40
C ALA A 290 -27.88 -9.57 16.13
N ARG A 291 -27.53 -8.31 15.88
CA ARG A 291 -28.48 -7.20 15.98
C ARG A 291 -29.52 -7.22 14.85
N ASN A 292 -29.79 -8.38 14.25
CA ASN A 292 -30.95 -8.54 13.38
C ASN A 292 -32.15 -8.89 14.23
N THR A 293 -32.88 -7.84 14.62
CA THR A 293 -34.25 -7.91 15.17
C THR A 293 -35.29 -8.21 14.08
N GLU A 294 -34.85 -8.54 12.87
CA GLU A 294 -35.71 -8.96 11.76
C GLU A 294 -35.74 -10.49 11.69
N SER A 295 -36.91 -11.06 11.38
CA SER A 295 -37.10 -12.51 11.18
C SER A 295 -35.97 -13.08 10.32
N PRO A 296 -35.44 -14.28 10.64
CA PRO A 296 -34.33 -14.86 9.89
C PRO A 296 -34.70 -14.91 8.40
N LEU A 297 -33.86 -14.29 7.55
CA LEU A 297 -34.03 -14.32 6.11
C LEU A 297 -33.90 -15.76 5.63
N LEU A 298 -35.02 -16.41 5.27
CA LEU A 298 -35.03 -17.81 4.80
C LEU A 298 -34.84 -17.90 3.29
N ILE A 299 -33.89 -18.71 2.82
CA ILE A 299 -33.69 -19.07 1.42
C ILE A 299 -34.64 -20.24 1.10
N GLN A 300 -35.62 -20.01 0.23
CA GLN A 300 -36.62 -21.02 -0.15
C GLN A 300 -35.99 -22.13 -1.02
N PRO A 301 -36.61 -23.32 -1.12
CA PRO A 301 -36.21 -24.35 -2.09
C PRO A 301 -36.07 -23.78 -3.50
N GLY A 302 -34.93 -24.04 -4.14
CA GLY A 302 -34.59 -23.53 -5.48
C GLY A 302 -34.21 -22.05 -5.54
N GLU A 303 -34.24 -21.31 -4.43
CA GLU A 303 -33.84 -19.90 -4.40
C GLU A 303 -32.32 -19.76 -4.26
N THR A 304 -31.75 -18.76 -4.94
CA THR A 304 -30.35 -18.33 -4.77
C THR A 304 -30.33 -16.93 -4.18
N ARG A 305 -29.51 -16.72 -3.13
CA ARG A 305 -29.28 -15.41 -2.52
C ARG A 305 -27.80 -15.12 -2.34
N GLU A 306 -27.45 -13.84 -2.37
CA GLU A 306 -26.15 -13.39 -1.91
C GLU A 306 -26.20 -13.15 -0.40
N VAL A 307 -25.25 -13.74 0.32
CA VAL A 307 -25.02 -13.52 1.75
C VAL A 307 -23.67 -12.85 1.92
N ALA A 308 -23.59 -11.88 2.82
CA ALA A 308 -22.37 -11.13 3.06
C ALA A 308 -22.07 -11.06 4.57
N PHE A 309 -20.80 -11.18 4.93
CA PHE A 309 -20.34 -11.06 6.30
C PHE A 309 -19.02 -10.29 6.38
N ALA A 310 -18.89 -9.49 7.43
CA ALA A 310 -17.73 -8.62 7.64
C ALA A 310 -16.76 -9.24 8.66
N VAL A 311 -15.48 -9.25 8.32
CA VAL A 311 -14.36 -9.68 9.15
C VAL A 311 -13.42 -8.50 9.31
N THR A 312 -12.90 -8.29 10.52
CA THR A 312 -12.03 -7.15 10.83
C THR A 312 -10.63 -7.61 11.18
N MET A 313 -9.62 -6.92 10.66
CA MET A 313 -8.22 -7.04 11.03
C MET A 313 -7.80 -5.86 11.92
N ASP A 314 -6.90 -6.15 12.87
CA ASP A 314 -6.16 -5.14 13.62
C ASP A 314 -4.94 -4.66 12.80
N ASN A 315 -4.84 -3.35 12.56
CA ASN A 315 -3.77 -2.81 11.74
C ASN A 315 -2.40 -2.76 12.46
N ASP A 316 -2.34 -3.07 13.76
CA ASP A 316 -1.10 -3.09 14.53
C ASP A 316 -0.12 -4.20 14.09
N ARG A 317 -0.56 -5.14 13.22
CA ARG A 317 0.27 -6.22 12.64
C ARG A 317 0.78 -5.92 11.23
N VAL A 318 0.40 -4.78 10.65
CA VAL A 318 0.75 -4.43 9.27
C VAL A 318 2.25 -4.26 9.10
N ASP A 319 2.94 -3.71 10.10
CA ASP A 319 4.39 -3.51 10.08
C ASP A 319 5.16 -4.84 10.09
N GLU A 320 4.75 -5.78 10.93
CA GLU A 320 5.30 -7.14 11.01
C GLU A 320 5.11 -7.87 9.68
N TRP A 321 3.88 -7.82 9.14
CA TRP A 321 3.56 -8.41 7.84
C TRP A 321 4.36 -7.78 6.70
N PHE A 322 4.38 -6.45 6.60
CA PHE A 322 5.09 -5.75 5.52
C PHE A 322 6.59 -6.04 5.58
N THR A 323 7.18 -6.07 6.77
CA THR A 323 8.58 -6.40 6.97
C THR A 323 8.89 -7.83 6.50
N SER A 324 8.05 -8.81 6.82
CA SER A 324 8.22 -10.19 6.35
C SER A 324 8.04 -10.31 4.82
N HIS A 325 7.07 -9.59 4.26
CA HIS A 325 6.81 -9.53 2.83
C HIS A 325 8.03 -9.03 2.06
N VAL A 326 8.60 -7.90 2.50
CA VAL A 326 9.82 -7.33 1.91
C VAL A 326 11.00 -8.27 2.06
N ARG A 327 11.20 -8.84 3.26
CA ARG A 327 12.27 -9.81 3.55
C ARG A 327 12.23 -11.03 2.62
N ASN A 328 11.03 -11.46 2.22
CA ASN A 328 10.80 -12.57 1.31
C ASN A 328 10.91 -12.20 -0.19
N GLY A 329 11.51 -11.04 -0.50
CA GLY A 329 11.62 -10.53 -1.86
C GLY A 329 10.27 -10.07 -2.39
N GLU A 330 9.58 -9.26 -1.59
CA GLU A 330 8.21 -8.79 -1.82
C GLU A 330 7.22 -9.93 -2.07
N ARG A 331 7.35 -11.04 -1.34
CA ARG A 331 6.46 -12.20 -1.47
C ARG A 331 5.68 -12.43 -0.19
N THR A 332 4.38 -12.64 -0.34
CA THR A 332 3.49 -13.08 0.73
C THR A 332 2.98 -14.48 0.41
N THR A 333 3.18 -15.43 1.32
CA THR A 333 2.37 -16.66 1.39
C THR A 333 1.12 -16.35 2.18
N VAL A 334 -0.04 -16.70 1.64
CA VAL A 334 -1.34 -16.55 2.28
C VAL A 334 -1.79 -17.93 2.72
N GLU A 335 -1.93 -18.14 4.02
CA GLU A 335 -2.57 -19.33 4.59
C GLU A 335 -3.94 -18.89 5.13
N SER A 336 -5.02 -19.47 4.61
CA SER A 336 -6.37 -19.07 4.98
C SER A 336 -7.25 -20.24 5.39
N ARG A 337 -8.02 -20.05 6.46
CA ARG A 337 -8.92 -21.02 7.06
C ARG A 337 -10.28 -20.36 7.24
N VAL A 338 -11.25 -20.75 6.42
CA VAL A 338 -12.63 -20.22 6.48
C VAL A 338 -13.59 -21.37 6.77
N GLN A 339 -14.41 -21.21 7.80
CA GLN A 339 -15.49 -22.14 8.13
C GLN A 339 -16.76 -21.37 8.51
N LEU A 340 -17.86 -21.70 7.86
CA LEU A 340 -19.20 -21.21 8.18
C LEU A 340 -19.92 -22.25 9.03
N VAL A 341 -20.73 -21.77 9.97
CA VAL A 341 -21.65 -22.57 10.77
C VAL A 341 -23.06 -22.09 10.49
N LEU A 342 -23.92 -22.98 10.00
CA LEU A 342 -25.30 -22.69 9.62
C LEU A 342 -26.26 -23.59 10.40
N ALA A 343 -27.45 -23.12 10.72
CA ALA A 343 -28.45 -23.95 11.39
C ALA A 343 -29.04 -24.99 10.42
N ASN A 344 -29.27 -26.21 10.88
CA ASN A 344 -30.14 -27.18 10.21
C ASN A 344 -31.58 -26.97 10.69
N PRO A 345 -32.48 -26.43 9.86
CA PRO A 345 -33.87 -26.17 10.27
C PRO A 345 -34.68 -27.45 10.53
N VAL A 346 -34.21 -28.62 10.06
CA VAL A 346 -34.91 -29.89 10.22
C VAL A 346 -34.55 -30.58 11.54
N THR A 347 -33.26 -30.71 11.84
CA THR A 347 -32.79 -31.44 13.04
C THR A 347 -32.46 -30.52 14.22
N GLY A 348 -32.27 -29.22 13.97
CA GLY A 348 -31.81 -28.25 14.97
C GLY A 348 -30.31 -28.26 15.25
N ASP A 349 -29.54 -29.15 14.62
CA ASP A 349 -28.07 -29.18 14.74
C ASP A 349 -27.40 -28.16 13.80
N SER A 350 -26.10 -27.89 14.00
CA SER A 350 -25.32 -27.04 13.08
C SER A 350 -24.74 -27.81 11.90
N LEU A 351 -24.83 -27.24 10.69
CA LEU A 351 -24.08 -27.63 9.50
C LEU A 351 -22.81 -26.78 9.37
N ARG A 352 -21.66 -27.42 9.18
CA ARG A 352 -20.38 -26.75 8.92
C ARG A 352 -20.05 -26.77 7.44
N ILE A 353 -19.55 -25.64 6.94
CA ILE A 353 -19.11 -25.48 5.55
C ILE A 353 -17.69 -24.89 5.54
N PRO A 354 -16.69 -25.60 4.99
CA PRO A 354 -16.72 -27.01 4.56
C PRO A 354 -17.07 -27.99 5.69
N ARG A 355 -17.47 -29.22 5.34
CA ARG A 355 -17.92 -30.25 6.32
C ARG A 355 -16.81 -30.79 7.21
N ASP A 356 -15.61 -30.90 6.67
CA ASP A 356 -14.41 -31.30 7.38
C ASP A 356 -13.79 -30.09 8.12
N SER A 357 -12.68 -30.29 8.85
CA SER A 357 -11.92 -29.18 9.43
C SER A 357 -11.64 -28.11 8.39
N ALA A 358 -11.66 -26.82 8.77
CA ALA A 358 -11.48 -25.68 7.86
C ALA A 358 -10.40 -25.98 6.82
N THR A 359 -10.79 -26.06 5.54
CA THR A 359 -9.86 -26.35 4.45
C THR A 359 -8.83 -25.23 4.42
N VAL A 360 -7.57 -25.58 4.66
CA VAL A 360 -6.45 -24.65 4.51
C VAL A 360 -6.29 -24.36 3.03
N TYR A 361 -6.38 -23.08 2.67
CA TYR A 361 -6.03 -22.61 1.34
C TYR A 361 -4.73 -21.82 1.40
N ASP A 362 -3.73 -22.37 0.71
CA ASP A 362 -2.43 -21.76 0.51
C ASP A 362 -2.33 -21.17 -0.89
N CYS A 363 -1.90 -19.93 -0.95
CA CYS A 363 -1.49 -19.28 -2.18
C CYS A 363 -0.36 -18.30 -1.91
N SER A 364 0.20 -17.70 -2.94
CA SER A 364 1.24 -16.70 -2.83
C SER A 364 1.07 -15.59 -3.86
N PHE A 365 1.38 -14.38 -3.43
CA PHE A 365 1.53 -13.25 -4.33
C PHE A 365 2.86 -12.55 -4.10
N ARG A 366 3.32 -11.85 -5.13
CA ARG A 366 4.51 -11.03 -5.11
C ARG A 366 4.25 -9.69 -5.76
N THR A 367 4.74 -8.62 -5.16
CA THR A 367 4.68 -7.26 -5.71
C THR A 367 6.01 -6.86 -6.35
N ALA A 368 6.09 -5.64 -6.89
CA ALA A 368 7.32 -5.08 -7.48
C ALA A 368 7.42 -3.58 -7.16
N ILE A 369 7.32 -3.24 -5.87
CA ILE A 369 7.22 -1.89 -5.30
C ILE A 369 8.48 -1.08 -5.58
N LEU A 370 9.65 -1.66 -5.32
CA LEU A 370 10.94 -0.96 -5.48
C LEU A 370 11.89 -1.68 -6.42
N VAL A 371 11.93 -3.02 -6.39
CA VAL A 371 12.91 -3.82 -7.14
C VAL A 371 12.73 -3.69 -8.66
N ASP A 372 13.77 -3.22 -9.34
CA ASP A 372 13.76 -3.09 -10.79
C ASP A 372 13.81 -4.47 -11.49
N GLY A 373 13.10 -4.60 -12.62
CA GLY A 373 13.01 -5.86 -13.38
C GLY A 373 12.15 -6.95 -12.73
N GLN A 374 11.55 -6.69 -11.56
CA GLN A 374 10.55 -7.54 -10.94
C GLN A 374 9.15 -7.26 -11.50
N ASN A 375 8.35 -8.33 -11.65
CA ASN A 375 6.94 -8.23 -12.04
C ASN A 375 6.06 -8.70 -10.87
N THR A 376 4.89 -8.08 -10.74
CA THR A 376 3.82 -8.59 -9.89
C THR A 376 3.36 -9.96 -10.41
N THR A 377 3.24 -10.94 -9.52
CA THR A 377 2.75 -12.28 -9.84
C THR A 377 1.86 -12.78 -8.72
N SER A 378 0.84 -13.57 -9.03
CA SER A 378 -0.03 -14.21 -8.04
C SER A 378 -0.45 -15.58 -8.55
N ASP A 379 -0.45 -16.58 -7.68
CA ASP A 379 -1.14 -17.86 -7.91
C ASP A 379 -2.48 -17.93 -7.13
N CYS A 380 -2.82 -16.84 -6.43
CA CYS A 380 -4.09 -16.63 -5.77
C CYS A 380 -5.16 -16.26 -6.82
N GLU A 381 -5.57 -17.23 -7.62
CA GLU A 381 -6.48 -16.99 -8.74
C GLU A 381 -7.95 -17.06 -8.24
N PRO A 382 -8.70 -15.94 -8.25
CA PRO A 382 -10.13 -15.98 -7.96
C PRO A 382 -10.88 -16.65 -9.13
N PRO A 383 -12.09 -17.21 -8.92
CA PRO A 383 -12.88 -17.75 -10.02
C PRO A 383 -13.15 -16.67 -11.07
N SER A 384 -12.96 -17.01 -12.34
CA SER A 384 -13.44 -16.19 -13.44
C SER A 384 -14.96 -15.99 -13.30
N VAL A 385 -15.42 -14.75 -13.41
CA VAL A 385 -16.85 -14.50 -13.66
C VAL A 385 -17.18 -15.27 -14.94
N PRO A 386 -18.15 -16.19 -14.97
CA PRO A 386 -18.56 -16.79 -16.22
C PRO A 386 -18.88 -15.65 -17.19
N ALA A 387 -18.21 -15.60 -18.34
CA ALA A 387 -18.57 -14.66 -19.38
C ALA A 387 -20.06 -14.87 -19.66
N GLY A 388 -20.87 -13.86 -19.36
CA GLY A 388 -22.32 -13.93 -19.58
C GLY A 388 -22.58 -14.35 -21.02
N GLY A 389 -23.26 -15.48 -21.18
CA GLY A 389 -23.76 -15.96 -22.47
C GLY A 389 -24.98 -15.18 -22.93
#